data_AF-A0A7X4JM33-F1
#
_entry.id   AF-A0A7X4JM33-F1
#
_cell.length_a   1.000
_cell.length_b   1.000
_cell.length_c   1.000
_cell.angle_alpha   90.00
_cell.angle_beta   90.00
_cell.angle_gamma   90.00
#
_symmetry.space_group_name_H-M   'P 1'
#
loop_
_entity.id
_entity.type
_entity.pdbx_description
1 polymer ?
#
loop_
_entity_poly.entity_id
_entity_poly.type
_entity_poly.pdbx_seq_one_letter_code
_entity_poly.pdbx_strand_id
1 'polypeptide(L)' 'MTSIAKIQEEILALSETDYRQLKQWFNELEWDEWDQQIAADSDAGKLDFLIDEVLEAKEKGTLKNLEDL' A
#
# COMPACT_ATOMS: atom_id res chain seq x y z
N MET A 1 30.90 1.37 -3.26
CA MET A 1 29.59 0.79 -2.93
C MET A 1 29.12 1.42 -1.63
N THR A 2 27.91 1.97 -1.63
CA THR A 2 27.30 2.52 -0.41
C THR A 2 26.58 1.39 0.32
N SER A 3 26.84 1.22 1.62
CA SER A 3 26.11 0.25 2.44
C SER A 3 24.72 0.78 2.79
N ILE A 4 23.74 -0.11 2.98
CA ILE A 4 22.42 0.25 3.54
C ILE A 4 22.58 1.01 4.85
N ALA A 5 23.52 0.62 5.71
CA ALA A 5 23.79 1.32 6.97
C ALA A 5 24.18 2.79 6.74
N LYS A 6 24.99 3.06 5.71
CA LYS A 6 25.37 4.43 5.37
C LYS A 6 24.18 5.24 4.84
N ILE A 7 23.31 4.64 4.03
CA ILE A 7 22.10 5.32 3.56
C ILE A 7 21.18 5.66 4.74
N GLN A 8 21.03 4.76 5.70
CA GLN A 8 20.24 5.00 6.92
C GLN A 8 20.81 6.16 7.75
N GLU A 9 22.12 6.22 7.92
CA GLU A 9 22.78 7.34 8.61
C GLU A 9 22.52 8.68 7.91
N GLU A 10 22.63 8.73 6.59
CA GLU A 10 22.37 9.95 5.80
C GLU A 10 20.89 10.36 5.88
N ILE A 11 19.96 9.40 5.86
CA ILE A 11 18.52 9.65 6.04
C ILE A 11 18.23 10.26 7.41
N LEU A 12 18.85 9.74 8.47
CA LEU A 12 18.70 10.27 9.84
C LEU A 12 19.30 11.67 10.00
N ALA A 13 20.26 12.04 9.16
CA ALA A 13 20.89 13.36 9.15
C ALA A 13 20.11 14.40 8.30
N LEU A 14 19.06 14.01 7.58
CA LEU A 14 18.29 14.92 6.73
C LEU A 14 17.59 16.01 7.55
N SER A 15 17.43 17.18 6.92
CA SER A 15 16.49 18.17 7.41
C SER A 15 15.06 17.63 7.34
N GLU A 16 14.17 18.18 8.15
CA GLU A 16 12.75 17.77 8.12
C GLU A 16 12.11 17.95 6.72
N THR A 17 12.56 18.95 5.97
CA THR A 17 12.10 19.22 4.60
C THR A 17 12.59 18.16 3.62
N ASP A 18 13.89 17.82 3.67
CA ASP A 18 14.47 16.83 2.77
C ASP A 18 13.95 15.43 3.11
N TYR A 19 13.74 15.14 4.39
CA TYR A 19 13.11 13.90 4.84
C TYR A 19 11.68 13.77 4.31
N ARG A 20 10.88 14.84 4.34
CA ARG A 20 9.53 14.85 3.74
C ARG A 20 9.56 14.58 2.23
N GLN A 21 10.48 15.22 1.50
CA GLN A 21 10.63 15.00 0.07
C GLN A 21 11.05 13.57 -0.24
N LEU A 22 12.04 13.04 0.50
CA LEU A 22 12.47 11.65 0.36
C LEU A 22 11.31 10.68 0.60
N LYS A 23 10.54 10.89 1.67
CA LYS A 23 9.38 10.05 1.99
C LYS A 23 8.33 10.09 0.89
N GLN A 24 8.04 11.27 0.33
CA GLN A 24 7.09 11.40 -0.77
C GLN A 24 7.55 10.60 -1.99
N TRP A 25 8.80 10.81 -2.43
CA TRP A 25 9.36 10.09 -3.56
C TRP A 25 9.40 8.57 -3.32
N PHE A 26 9.75 8.13 -2.11
CA PHE A 26 9.80 6.70 -1.78
C PHE A 26 8.41 6.06 -1.84
N ASN A 27 7.38 6.77 -1.36
CA ASN A 27 6.00 6.32 -1.54
C ASN A 27 5.67 6.20 -3.04
N GLU A 28 5.91 7.25 -3.84
CA GLU A 28 5.64 7.21 -5.28
C GLU A 28 6.34 6.02 -5.98
N LEU A 29 7.57 5.71 -5.58
CA LEU A 29 8.31 4.55 -6.08
C LEU A 29 7.62 3.22 -5.74
N GLU A 30 7.14 3.07 -4.52
CA GLU A 30 6.46 1.84 -4.09
C GLU A 30 5.08 1.72 -4.74
N TRP A 31 4.37 2.81 -5.01
CA TRP A 31 3.02 2.76 -5.58
C TRP A 31 2.95 1.97 -6.89
N ASP A 32 3.92 2.17 -7.79
CA ASP A 32 3.97 1.43 -9.07
C ASP A 32 4.17 -0.08 -8.88
N GLU A 33 4.93 -0.49 -7.86
CA GLU A 33 5.14 -1.90 -7.51
C GLU A 33 3.89 -2.50 -6.84
N TRP A 34 3.24 -1.73 -5.97
CA TRP A 34 1.99 -2.12 -5.32
C TRP A 34 0.86 -2.32 -6.33
N ASP A 35 0.72 -1.42 -7.32
CA ASP A 35 -0.29 -1.58 -8.39
C ASP A 35 -0.07 -2.88 -9.17
N GLN A 36 1.18 -3.21 -9.50
CA GLN A 36 1.53 -4.46 -10.17
C GLN A 36 1.24 -5.69 -9.30
N GLN A 37 1.58 -5.63 -8.02
CA GLN A 37 1.37 -6.72 -7.09
C GLN A 37 -0.13 -6.98 -6.84
N ILE A 38 -0.93 -5.92 -6.67
CA ILE A 38 -2.39 -6.02 -6.50
C ILE A 38 -3.03 -6.64 -7.75
N ALA A 39 -2.62 -6.21 -8.95
CA ALA A 39 -3.12 -6.79 -10.20
C ALA A 39 -2.76 -8.28 -10.30
N ALA A 40 -1.52 -8.65 -10.01
CA ALA A 40 -1.08 -10.04 -10.03
C ALA A 40 -1.80 -10.91 -8.99
N ASP A 41 -2.06 -10.38 -7.79
CA ASP A 41 -2.78 -11.10 -6.74
C ASP A 41 -4.26 -11.24 -7.04
N SER A 42 -4.87 -10.23 -7.68
CA SER A 42 -6.22 -10.32 -8.24
C SER A 42 -6.31 -11.41 -9.30
N ASP A 43 -5.38 -11.43 -10.27
CA ASP A 43 -5.35 -12.44 -11.34
C ASP A 43 -5.10 -13.86 -10.80
N ALA A 44 -4.37 -13.97 -9.69
CA ALA A 44 -4.13 -15.23 -9.00
C ALA A 44 -5.28 -15.68 -8.08
N GLY A 45 -6.37 -14.91 -7.99
CA GLY A 45 -7.53 -15.20 -7.13
C GLY A 45 -7.26 -15.04 -5.62
N LYS A 46 -6.13 -14.44 -5.23
CA LYS A 46 -5.80 -14.26 -3.81
C LYS A 46 -6.72 -13.27 -3.10
N LEU A 47 -7.40 -12.42 -3.88
CA LEU A 47 -8.34 -11.43 -3.37
C LEU A 47 -9.80 -11.90 -3.42
N ASP A 48 -10.07 -13.14 -3.85
CA ASP A 48 -11.43 -13.69 -3.99
C ASP A 48 -12.19 -13.71 -2.66
N PHE A 49 -11.49 -13.83 -1.53
CA PHE A 49 -12.11 -13.79 -0.19
C PHE A 49 -12.86 -12.46 0.07
N LEU A 50 -12.45 -11.35 -0.58
CA LEU A 50 -13.15 -10.07 -0.47
C LEU A 50 -14.50 -10.12 -1.19
N ILE A 51 -14.59 -10.87 -2.29
CA ILE A 51 -15.84 -11.09 -3.01
C ILE A 51 -16.78 -11.92 -2.12
N ASP A 52 -16.26 -12.98 -1.51
CA ASP A 52 -17.02 -13.83 -0.60
C ASP A 52 -17.56 -13.03 0.60
N GLU A 53 -16.74 -12.17 1.20
CA GLU A 53 -17.15 -11.30 2.31
C GLU A 53 -18.28 -10.34 1.91
N VAL A 54 -18.19 -9.73 0.72
CA VAL A 54 -19.23 -8.85 0.19
C VAL A 54 -20.53 -9.61 -0.07
N LEU A 55 -20.45 -10.83 -0.62
CA LEU A 55 -21.63 -11.67 -0.85
C LEU A 55 -22.29 -12.06 0.48
N GLU A 56 -21.50 -12.49 1.47
CA GLU A 56 -22.01 -12.84 2.78
C GLU A 56 -22.66 -11.64 3.49
N ALA A 57 -22.03 -10.47 3.44
CA ALA A 57 -22.59 -9.25 4.01
C ALA A 57 -23.89 -8.83 3.32
N LYS A 58 -23.99 -9.03 2.00
CA LYS A 58 -25.22 -8.78 1.23
C LYS A 58 -26.34 -9.74 1.63
N GLU A 59 -26.04 -11.03 1.78
CA GLU A 59 -27.01 -12.03 2.23
C GLU A 59 -27.52 -11.75 3.64
N LYS A 60 -26.65 -11.29 4.54
CA LYS A 60 -27.00 -10.92 5.92
C LYS A 60 -27.67 -9.55 6.04
N GLY A 61 -27.71 -8.77 4.97
CA GLY A 61 -28.23 -7.39 4.99
C GLY A 61 -27.36 -6.43 5.81
N THR A 62 -26.07 -6.74 5.99
CA THR A 62 -25.10 -5.93 6.74
C THR A 62 -24.10 -5.20 5.84
N LEU A 63 -24.33 -5.21 4.53
CA LEU A 63 -23.51 -4.47 3.56
C LEU A 63 -23.58 -2.97 3.88
N LYS A 64 -22.42 -2.35 4.09
CA LYS A 64 -22.31 -0.91 4.35
C LYS A 64 -22.20 -0.15 3.03
N ASN A 65 -22.81 1.03 2.96
CA ASN A 65 -22.52 1.94 1.86
C ASN A 65 -21.16 2.59 2.08
N LEU A 66 -20.54 3.03 0.98
CA LEU A 66 -19.28 3.76 1.04
C LEU A 66 -19.38 5.05 1.88
N GLU A 67 -20.57 5.66 1.91
CA GLU A 67 -20.85 6.86 2.71
C GLU A 67 -20.97 6.58 4.21
N ASP A 68 -21.16 5.31 4.59
CA ASP A 68 -21.32 4.85 5.98
C ASP A 68 -20.01 4.32 6.61
N LEU A 69 -18.90 4.33 5.84
CA LEU A 69 -17.55 3.92 6.27
C LEU A 69 -16.76 5.11 6.83
#